data_AF-A0A9E2E897-F1
#
_entry.id   AF-A0A9E2E897-F1
#
_cell.length_a   1.000
_cell.length_b   1.000
_cell.length_c   1.000
_cell.angle_alpha   90.00
_cell.angle_beta   90.00
_cell.angle_gamma   90.00
#
_symmetry.space_group_name_H-M   'P 1'
#
loop_
_entity.id
_entity.type
_entity.pdbx_description
1 polymer ?
#
loop_
_entity_poly.entity_id
_entity_poly.type
_entity_poly.pdbx_seq_one_letter_code
_entity_poly.pdbx_strand_id
1 'polypeptide(L)'
;MSVVDDSFGNPLRLEEKGTMILAGGVANQGYQCGMLWGAALAAGAQAYQLFGSGPQAETAAIIATQEIVESFHSLTKNRINCHEITEMNFQGENSALPILKFLAKGGPIGCFRMAAKYAPKAYEAINASLSERTFEAPSPPLSCTAMLAKKMGVSDMHVVMAAGLAGGIGLSGGACGALGAVLWIIGMNRSEEEIGLNMTGSWAGEIIESFLESTDYEFECDKIVGRKFEDLSDHAHYLCNGGCSKIIEALATK
;
A
#
# COMPACT_ATOMS: atom_id res chain seq x y z
N MET A 1 7.02 -5.40 -6.01
CA MET A 1 7.48 -4.22 -6.76
C MET A 1 8.47 -4.63 -7.83
N SER A 2 9.76 -4.87 -7.53
CA SER A 2 10.81 -5.22 -8.53
C SER A 2 10.37 -6.12 -9.69
N VAL A 3 9.88 -7.34 -9.43
CA VAL A 3 9.46 -8.26 -10.53
C VAL A 3 8.39 -7.65 -11.45
N VAL A 4 7.47 -6.86 -10.89
CA VAL A 4 6.39 -6.23 -11.66
C VAL A 4 6.92 -5.05 -12.46
N ASP A 5 7.71 -4.16 -11.84
CA ASP A 5 8.29 -3.00 -12.54
C ASP A 5 9.30 -3.40 -13.61
N ASP A 6 10.14 -4.41 -13.33
CA ASP A 6 11.07 -5.00 -14.30
C ASP A 6 10.34 -5.52 -15.54
N SER A 7 9.11 -6.04 -15.37
CA SER A 7 8.28 -6.52 -16.48
C SER A 7 7.79 -5.39 -17.40
N PHE A 8 7.77 -4.14 -16.90
CA PHE A 8 7.50 -2.93 -17.69
C PHE A 8 8.77 -2.24 -18.20
N GLY A 9 9.97 -2.77 -17.89
CA GLY A 9 11.24 -2.23 -18.36
C GLY A 9 11.69 -0.94 -17.67
N ASN A 10 11.13 -0.62 -16.50
CA ASN A 10 11.46 0.58 -15.73
C ASN A 10 11.84 0.23 -14.28
N PRO A 11 13.07 -0.24 -14.03
CA PRO A 11 13.50 -0.60 -12.68
C PRO A 11 13.56 0.64 -11.78
N LEU A 12 12.87 0.60 -10.63
CA LEU A 12 12.72 1.70 -9.69
C LEU A 12 13.41 1.37 -8.37
N ARG A 13 14.74 1.22 -8.41
CA ARG A 13 15.52 0.65 -7.29
C ARG A 13 15.32 1.38 -5.95
N LEU A 14 15.17 2.70 -5.96
CA LEU A 14 14.98 3.49 -4.74
C LEU A 14 13.60 3.22 -4.15
N GLU A 15 12.58 3.25 -5.00
CA GLU A 15 11.19 3.01 -4.66
C GLU A 15 10.97 1.57 -4.19
N GLU A 16 11.57 0.60 -4.89
CA GLU A 16 11.60 -0.82 -4.56
C GLU A 16 12.19 -1.05 -3.17
N LYS A 17 13.34 -0.44 -2.89
CA LYS A 17 13.97 -0.48 -1.56
C LYS A 17 13.02 0.07 -0.50
N GLY A 18 12.36 1.20 -0.78
CA GLY A 18 11.37 1.79 0.11
C GLY A 18 10.23 0.84 0.47
N THR A 19 9.90 -0.16 -0.37
CA THR A 19 8.82 -1.12 -0.08
C THR A 19 9.17 -2.17 0.97
N MET A 20 10.44 -2.31 1.35
CA MET A 20 10.86 -3.29 2.36
C MET A 20 10.09 -3.12 3.68
N ILE A 21 9.83 -1.88 4.09
CA ILE A 21 9.08 -1.58 5.33
C ILE A 21 7.63 -2.06 5.27
N LEU A 22 7.09 -2.38 4.10
CA LEU A 22 5.72 -2.87 3.93
C LEU A 22 5.62 -4.41 4.03
N ALA A 23 6.77 -5.10 4.13
CA ALA A 23 6.82 -6.53 4.40
C ALA A 23 6.23 -6.89 5.77
N GLY A 24 5.75 -8.13 5.90
CA GLY A 24 5.08 -8.60 7.12
C GLY A 24 3.72 -7.96 7.38
N GLY A 25 3.21 -7.14 6.46
CA GLY A 25 1.96 -6.40 6.58
C GLY A 25 2.14 -5.10 7.33
N VAL A 26 2.57 -4.06 6.60
CA VAL A 26 2.93 -2.72 7.07
C VAL A 26 3.78 -2.74 8.36
N ALA A 27 5.10 -2.74 8.20
CA ALA A 27 6.08 -2.78 9.29
C ALA A 27 5.85 -3.95 10.27
N ASN A 28 5.64 -5.16 9.74
CA ASN A 28 5.34 -6.37 10.50
C ASN A 28 4.09 -6.32 11.39
N GLN A 29 3.17 -5.38 11.18
CA GLN A 29 1.91 -5.32 11.94
C GLN A 29 0.88 -6.36 11.48
N GLY A 30 1.14 -7.07 10.39
CA GLY A 30 0.26 -8.10 9.85
C GLY A 30 -0.86 -7.58 8.95
N TYR A 31 -1.06 -6.26 8.83
CA TYR A 31 -2.15 -5.67 8.06
C TYR A 31 -1.75 -5.46 6.59
N GLN A 32 -2.53 -6.07 5.69
CA GLN A 32 -2.37 -6.05 4.23
C GLN A 32 -1.04 -6.62 3.70
N CYS A 33 -1.08 -7.62 2.80
CA CYS A 33 0.14 -8.29 2.32
C CYS A 33 1.11 -7.34 1.59
N GLY A 34 2.42 -7.45 1.90
CA GLY A 34 3.50 -6.70 1.23
C GLY A 34 3.48 -6.78 -0.31
N MET A 35 2.95 -7.87 -0.87
CA MET A 35 2.79 -8.04 -2.31
C MET A 35 1.76 -7.08 -2.90
N LEU A 36 0.65 -6.81 -2.20
CA LEU A 36 -0.38 -5.86 -2.62
C LEU A 36 0.18 -4.43 -2.61
N TRP A 37 0.86 -4.05 -1.53
CA TRP A 37 1.54 -2.77 -1.43
C TRP A 37 2.50 -2.52 -2.60
N GLY A 38 3.39 -3.49 -2.85
CA GLY A 38 4.38 -3.37 -3.91
C GLY A 38 3.81 -3.49 -5.32
N ALA A 39 2.65 -4.14 -5.50
CA ALA A 39 1.98 -4.21 -6.80
C ALA A 39 1.19 -2.93 -7.10
N ALA A 40 0.54 -2.33 -6.09
CA ALA A 40 -0.17 -1.05 -6.22
C ALA A 40 0.79 0.10 -6.56
N LEU A 41 1.97 0.15 -5.92
CA LEU A 41 3.01 1.13 -6.26
C LEU A 41 3.51 0.97 -7.70
N ALA A 42 3.71 -0.27 -8.14
CA ALA A 42 4.09 -0.58 -9.53
C ALA A 42 2.98 -0.17 -10.53
N ALA A 43 1.72 -0.37 -10.17
CA ALA A 43 0.58 0.08 -10.97
C ALA A 43 0.57 1.59 -11.16
N GLY A 44 0.82 2.35 -10.09
CA GLY A 44 0.92 3.81 -10.18
C GLY A 44 2.17 4.28 -10.93
N ALA A 45 3.29 3.56 -10.84
CA ALA A 45 4.48 3.85 -11.66
C ALA A 45 4.15 3.68 -13.15
N GLN A 46 3.48 2.59 -13.52
CA GLN A 46 3.08 2.33 -14.90
C GLN A 46 2.01 3.33 -15.38
N ALA A 47 1.06 3.71 -14.52
CA ALA A 47 0.07 4.74 -14.83
C ALA A 47 0.75 6.10 -15.10
N TYR A 48 1.76 6.46 -14.31
CA TYR A 48 2.54 7.68 -14.54
C TYR A 48 3.30 7.64 -15.87
N GLN A 49 3.91 6.51 -16.24
CA GLN A 49 4.60 6.36 -17.52
C GLN A 49 3.65 6.55 -18.71
N LEU A 50 2.41 6.09 -18.60
CA LEU A 50 1.42 6.14 -19.68
C LEU A 50 0.69 7.49 -19.78
N PHE A 51 0.39 8.11 -18.63
CA PHE A 51 -0.51 9.26 -18.55
C PHE A 51 0.14 10.53 -17.98
N GLY A 52 1.39 10.46 -17.51
CA GLY A 52 2.09 11.57 -16.87
C GLY A 52 1.57 11.86 -15.46
N SER A 53 1.61 13.13 -15.06
CA SER A 53 1.10 13.57 -13.77
C SER A 53 -0.39 13.93 -13.80
N GLY A 54 -1.02 13.92 -12.62
CA GLY A 54 -2.35 14.48 -12.43
C GLY A 54 -3.50 13.47 -12.40
N PRO A 55 -4.76 13.98 -12.44
CA PRO A 55 -5.93 13.21 -12.06
C PRO A 55 -6.19 11.94 -12.88
N GLN A 56 -5.85 11.96 -14.17
CA GLN A 56 -6.00 10.78 -15.03
C GLN A 56 -5.09 9.63 -14.60
N ALA A 57 -3.83 9.93 -14.33
CA ALA A 57 -2.87 8.92 -13.88
C ALA A 57 -3.19 8.41 -12.47
N GLU A 58 -3.60 9.31 -11.56
CA GLU A 58 -4.07 8.93 -10.22
C GLU A 58 -5.30 8.00 -10.30
N THR A 59 -6.28 8.30 -11.15
CA THR A 59 -7.45 7.46 -11.41
C THR A 59 -7.06 6.08 -11.94
N ALA A 60 -6.21 6.06 -12.97
CA ALA A 60 -5.76 4.83 -13.60
C ALA A 60 -4.99 3.94 -12.61
N ALA A 61 -4.16 4.52 -11.73
CA ALA A 61 -3.45 3.80 -10.67
C ALA A 61 -4.42 3.13 -9.68
N ILE A 62 -5.49 3.82 -9.27
CA ILE A 62 -6.50 3.27 -8.35
C ILE A 62 -7.26 2.11 -9.02
N ILE A 63 -7.72 2.29 -10.26
CA ILE A 63 -8.46 1.27 -11.02
C ILE A 63 -7.60 0.02 -11.25
N ALA A 64 -6.35 0.20 -11.70
CA ALA A 64 -5.43 -0.92 -11.84
C ALA A 64 -5.19 -1.62 -10.49
N THR A 65 -5.18 -0.87 -9.39
CA THR A 65 -5.03 -1.46 -8.05
C THR A 65 -6.27 -2.25 -7.61
N GLN A 66 -7.49 -1.86 -8.01
CA GLN A 66 -8.70 -2.66 -7.76
C GLN A 66 -8.57 -4.06 -8.39
N GLU A 67 -8.15 -4.14 -9.65
CA GLU A 67 -7.93 -5.41 -10.35
C GLU A 67 -6.78 -6.24 -9.72
N ILE A 68 -5.73 -5.59 -9.25
CA ILE A 68 -4.63 -6.22 -8.48
C ILE A 68 -5.18 -6.86 -7.20
N VAL A 69 -6.05 -6.17 -6.47
CA VAL A 69 -6.65 -6.69 -5.23
C VAL A 69 -7.57 -7.88 -5.53
N GLU A 70 -8.42 -7.81 -6.56
CA GLU A 70 -9.30 -8.91 -6.96
C GLU A 70 -8.52 -10.16 -7.41
N SER A 71 -7.45 -9.97 -8.18
CA SER A 71 -6.56 -11.07 -8.58
C SER A 71 -5.86 -11.71 -7.37
N PHE A 72 -5.56 -10.92 -6.33
CA PHE A 72 -4.96 -11.42 -5.09
C PHE A 72 -5.98 -12.20 -4.26
N HIS A 73 -7.20 -11.67 -4.06
CA HIS A 73 -8.29 -12.37 -3.37
C HIS A 73 -8.53 -13.76 -3.97
N SER A 74 -8.54 -13.86 -5.30
CA SER A 74 -8.66 -15.12 -6.03
C SER A 74 -7.53 -16.11 -5.69
N LEU A 75 -6.30 -15.63 -5.50
CA LEU A 75 -5.14 -16.45 -5.15
C LEU A 75 -5.14 -16.88 -3.67
N THR A 76 -5.64 -16.04 -2.77
CA THR A 76 -5.50 -16.20 -1.31
C THR A 76 -6.76 -16.66 -0.59
N LYS A 77 -7.85 -16.93 -1.32
CA LYS A 77 -9.18 -17.26 -0.79
C LYS A 77 -9.74 -16.12 0.07
N ASN A 78 -9.76 -14.93 -0.52
CA ASN A 78 -10.28 -13.69 0.05
C ASN A 78 -9.49 -13.11 1.25
N ARG A 79 -8.35 -13.70 1.62
CA ARG A 79 -7.49 -13.16 2.69
C ARG A 79 -6.50 -12.16 2.14
N ILE A 80 -6.46 -10.97 2.71
CA ILE A 80 -5.55 -9.90 2.26
C ILE A 80 -4.48 -9.58 3.30
N ASN A 81 -4.80 -9.79 4.57
CA ASN A 81 -3.90 -9.52 5.66
C ASN A 81 -2.77 -10.55 5.75
N CYS A 82 -1.55 -10.07 6.00
CA CYS A 82 -0.38 -10.93 6.13
C CYS A 82 -0.56 -11.94 7.27
N HIS A 83 -1.14 -11.50 8.40
CA HIS A 83 -1.37 -12.37 9.55
C HIS A 83 -2.37 -13.50 9.27
N GLU A 84 -3.39 -13.26 8.45
CA GLU A 84 -4.35 -14.29 8.02
C GLU A 84 -3.73 -15.30 7.05
N ILE A 85 -2.84 -14.83 6.17
CA ILE A 85 -2.20 -15.66 5.15
C ILE A 85 -1.10 -16.53 5.76
N THR A 86 -0.31 -15.95 6.67
CA THR A 86 0.87 -16.59 7.26
C THR A 86 0.57 -17.27 8.59
N GLU A 87 -0.63 -17.05 9.16
CA GLU A 87 -1.00 -17.44 10.52
C GLU A 87 -0.03 -16.86 11.58
N MET A 88 0.62 -15.74 11.26
CA MET A 88 1.51 -15.03 12.18
C MET A 88 0.79 -13.86 12.82
N ASN A 89 0.68 -13.87 14.14
CA ASN A 89 0.41 -12.64 14.88
C ASN A 89 1.72 -12.14 15.50
N PHE A 90 2.22 -11.01 15.00
CA PHE A 90 3.39 -10.34 15.57
C PHE A 90 3.05 -9.54 16.84
N GLN A 91 1.77 -9.33 17.11
CA GLN A 91 1.29 -8.63 18.30
C GLN A 91 0.99 -9.64 19.42
N GLY A 92 1.85 -9.68 20.45
CA GLY A 92 1.65 -10.51 21.65
C GLY A 92 2.89 -10.60 22.55
N GLU A 93 2.69 -10.92 23.84
CA GLU A 93 3.74 -10.98 24.89
C GLU A 93 4.87 -11.98 24.59
N ASN A 94 4.67 -12.92 23.67
CA ASN A 94 5.65 -13.93 23.25
C ASN A 94 5.88 -13.92 21.73
N SER A 95 6.33 -12.79 21.18
CA SER A 95 6.59 -12.60 19.74
C SER A 95 7.52 -13.66 19.11
N ALA A 96 8.40 -14.29 19.90
CA ALA A 96 9.33 -15.32 19.43
C ALA A 96 8.65 -16.63 18.96
N LEU A 97 7.55 -17.04 19.59
CA LEU A 97 6.90 -18.32 19.28
C LEU A 97 6.16 -18.31 17.92
N PRO A 98 5.36 -17.28 17.57
CA PRO A 98 4.79 -17.13 16.23
C PRO A 98 5.85 -17.10 15.12
N ILE A 99 6.98 -16.41 15.36
CA ILE A 99 8.10 -16.33 14.42
C ILE A 99 8.74 -17.71 14.21
N LEU A 100 9.03 -18.42 15.30
CA LEU A 100 9.59 -19.77 15.21
C LEU A 100 8.64 -20.72 14.46
N LYS A 101 7.33 -20.64 14.73
CA LYS A 101 6.32 -21.42 14.00
C LYS A 101 6.29 -21.08 12.52
N PHE A 102 6.38 -19.81 12.15
CA PHE A 102 6.44 -19.39 10.75
C PHE A 102 7.66 -19.94 10.05
N LEU A 103 8.85 -19.82 10.66
CA LEU A 103 10.09 -20.35 10.10
C LEU A 103 10.03 -21.88 9.96
N ALA A 104 9.56 -22.59 11.00
CA ALA A 104 9.44 -24.05 11.01
C ALA A 104 8.45 -24.58 9.95
N LYS A 105 7.38 -23.82 9.64
CA LYS A 105 6.44 -24.13 8.56
C LYS A 105 6.96 -23.76 7.16
N GLY A 106 8.18 -23.23 7.05
CA GLY A 106 8.73 -22.78 5.77
C GLY A 106 8.13 -21.46 5.29
N GLY A 107 7.70 -20.60 6.20
CA GLY A 107 7.04 -19.32 5.95
C GLY A 107 7.69 -18.46 4.86
N PRO A 108 8.99 -18.13 4.95
CA PRO A 108 9.68 -17.34 3.92
C PRO A 108 9.59 -17.98 2.53
N ILE A 109 9.80 -19.30 2.43
CA ILE A 109 9.67 -20.06 1.18
C ILE A 109 8.23 -19.99 0.65
N GLY A 110 7.24 -20.06 1.54
CA GLY A 110 5.83 -19.87 1.24
C GLY A 110 5.55 -18.49 0.63
N CYS A 111 6.04 -17.43 1.27
CA CYS A 111 5.91 -16.05 0.79
C CYS A 111 6.60 -15.84 -0.57
N PHE A 112 7.84 -16.32 -0.76
CA PHE A 112 8.52 -16.22 -2.05
C PHE A 112 7.80 -16.98 -3.16
N ARG A 113 7.32 -18.19 -2.87
CA ARG A 113 6.54 -18.97 -3.84
C ARG A 113 5.22 -18.28 -4.20
N MET A 114 4.58 -17.63 -3.24
CA MET A 114 3.36 -16.86 -3.48
C MET A 114 3.67 -15.60 -4.30
N ALA A 115 4.74 -14.85 -4.00
CA ALA A 115 5.18 -13.70 -4.77
C ALA A 115 5.46 -14.09 -6.23
N ALA A 116 6.18 -15.19 -6.46
CA ALA A 116 6.46 -15.70 -7.80
C ALA A 116 5.19 -16.08 -8.59
N LYS A 117 4.16 -16.60 -7.91
CA LYS A 117 2.86 -16.91 -8.53
C LYS A 117 2.00 -15.67 -8.77
N TYR A 118 2.11 -14.68 -7.89
CA TYR A 118 1.26 -13.50 -7.93
C TYR A 118 1.78 -12.43 -8.89
N ALA A 119 3.10 -12.22 -8.97
CA ALA A 119 3.71 -11.22 -9.83
C ALA A 119 3.20 -11.23 -11.29
N PRO A 120 3.11 -12.38 -12.01
CA PRO A 120 2.54 -12.38 -13.37
C PRO A 120 1.07 -11.98 -13.40
N LYS A 121 0.27 -12.35 -12.39
CA LYS A 121 -1.14 -11.96 -12.30
C LYS A 121 -1.31 -10.46 -12.05
N ALA A 122 -0.47 -9.90 -11.18
CA ALA A 122 -0.43 -8.46 -10.94
C ALA A 122 -0.04 -7.69 -12.21
N TYR A 123 0.97 -8.16 -12.94
CA TYR A 123 1.35 -7.60 -14.23
C TYR A 123 0.20 -7.66 -15.25
N GLU A 124 -0.45 -8.81 -15.40
CA GLU A 124 -1.61 -8.99 -16.29
C GLU A 124 -2.76 -8.05 -15.92
N ALA A 125 -3.09 -7.94 -14.62
CA ALA A 125 -4.11 -7.02 -14.12
C ALA A 125 -3.79 -5.57 -14.46
N ILE A 126 -2.57 -5.11 -14.14
CA ILE A 126 -2.11 -3.74 -14.46
C ILE A 126 -2.22 -3.49 -15.97
N ASN A 127 -1.68 -4.39 -16.79
CA ASN A 127 -1.64 -4.20 -18.22
C ASN A 127 -3.04 -4.21 -18.85
N ALA A 128 -3.94 -5.09 -18.38
CA ALA A 128 -5.32 -5.12 -18.82
C ALA A 128 -6.04 -3.80 -18.48
N SER A 129 -5.98 -3.36 -17.22
CA SER A 129 -6.64 -2.13 -16.78
C SER A 129 -6.13 -0.91 -17.53
N LEU A 130 -4.82 -0.76 -17.70
CA LEU A 130 -4.22 0.44 -18.29
C LEU A 130 -4.23 0.44 -19.83
N SER A 131 -4.56 -0.68 -20.48
CA SER A 131 -4.68 -0.76 -21.94
C SER A 131 -5.92 -0.01 -22.47
N GLU A 132 -6.96 0.13 -21.64
CA GLU A 132 -8.12 0.96 -21.92
C GLU A 132 -7.76 2.42 -21.65
N ARG A 133 -7.58 3.21 -22.72
CA ARG A 133 -7.00 4.57 -22.61
C ARG A 133 -7.95 5.66 -22.12
N THR A 134 -9.21 5.34 -21.85
CA THR A 134 -10.24 6.32 -21.48
C THR A 134 -10.69 6.08 -20.05
N PHE A 135 -10.20 6.94 -19.16
CA PHE A 135 -10.68 7.03 -17.77
C PHE A 135 -11.27 8.42 -17.58
N GLU A 136 -12.55 8.50 -17.21
CA GLU A 136 -13.12 9.76 -16.73
C GLU A 136 -12.64 9.96 -15.30
N ALA A 137 -11.67 10.86 -15.13
CA ALA A 137 -11.19 11.25 -13.81
C ALA A 137 -12.26 12.13 -13.12
N PRO A 138 -12.68 11.81 -11.88
CA PRO A 138 -13.54 12.70 -11.12
C PRO A 138 -12.89 14.06 -10.84
N SER A 139 -13.66 15.00 -10.32
CA SER A 139 -13.09 16.26 -9.82
C SER A 139 -12.14 15.99 -8.65
N PRO A 140 -10.92 16.54 -8.63
CA PRO A 140 -9.99 16.40 -7.51
C PRO A 140 -10.55 16.92 -6.17
N PRO A 141 -10.01 16.45 -5.02
CA PRO A 141 -8.96 15.43 -4.86
C PRO A 141 -9.46 14.00 -5.06
N LEU A 142 -8.61 13.15 -5.67
CA LEU A 142 -8.97 11.77 -6.00
C LEU A 142 -8.44 10.72 -5.02
N SER A 143 -7.35 11.05 -4.34
CA SER A 143 -6.62 10.10 -3.52
C SER A 143 -6.09 10.74 -2.24
N CYS A 144 -6.41 10.13 -1.08
CA CYS A 144 -5.90 10.54 0.22
C CYS A 144 -4.37 10.40 0.29
N THR A 145 -3.82 9.39 -0.40
CA THR A 145 -2.38 9.12 -0.44
C THR A 145 -1.64 10.02 -1.42
N ALA A 146 -2.27 10.40 -2.55
CA ALA A 146 -1.74 11.43 -3.42
C ALA A 146 -1.73 12.81 -2.73
N MET A 147 -2.78 13.15 -1.96
CA MET A 147 -2.81 14.37 -1.14
C MET A 147 -1.68 14.39 -0.10
N LEU A 148 -1.47 13.28 0.61
CA LEU A 148 -0.36 13.13 1.55
C LEU A 148 1.00 13.28 0.85
N ALA A 149 1.22 12.56 -0.24
CA ALA A 149 2.47 12.62 -1.00
C ALA A 149 2.76 14.05 -1.51
N LYS A 150 1.76 14.74 -2.09
CA LYS A 150 1.89 16.15 -2.50
C LYS A 150 2.29 17.03 -1.33
N LYS A 151 1.69 16.81 -0.17
CA LYS A 151 1.97 17.58 1.03
C LYS A 151 3.36 17.33 1.60
N MET A 152 3.87 16.11 1.47
CA MET A 152 5.25 15.75 1.80
C MET A 152 6.27 16.26 0.77
N GLY A 153 5.83 16.86 -0.34
CA GLY A 153 6.71 17.49 -1.33
C GLY A 153 7.50 16.51 -2.19
N VAL A 154 7.03 15.26 -2.35
CA VAL A 154 7.67 14.30 -3.26
C VAL A 154 7.31 14.59 -4.72
N SER A 155 7.99 13.91 -5.65
CA SER A 155 7.78 14.12 -7.09
C SER A 155 6.38 13.71 -7.55
N ASP A 156 5.93 14.25 -8.68
CA ASP A 156 4.65 13.87 -9.30
C ASP A 156 4.56 12.37 -9.60
N MET A 157 5.68 11.71 -9.92
CA MET A 157 5.73 10.25 -10.10
C MET A 157 5.35 9.55 -8.79
N HIS A 158 5.98 9.94 -7.67
CA HIS A 158 5.70 9.34 -6.37
C HIS A 158 4.27 9.62 -5.89
N VAL A 159 3.71 10.77 -6.25
CA VAL A 159 2.31 11.11 -6.02
C VAL A 159 1.38 10.13 -6.73
N VAL A 160 1.61 9.85 -8.01
CA VAL A 160 0.77 8.89 -8.78
C VAL A 160 0.99 7.45 -8.30
N MET A 161 2.23 7.07 -7.97
CA MET A 161 2.53 5.77 -7.35
C MET A 161 1.76 5.57 -6.04
N ALA A 162 1.79 6.56 -5.16
CA ALA A 162 1.04 6.54 -3.91
C ALA A 162 -0.47 6.47 -4.15
N ALA A 163 -0.98 7.03 -5.26
CA ALA A 163 -2.42 7.13 -5.51
C ALA A 163 -3.14 5.77 -5.50
N GLY A 164 -2.49 4.72 -6.01
CA GLY A 164 -3.01 3.34 -5.98
C GLY A 164 -3.30 2.83 -4.56
N LEU A 165 -2.67 3.42 -3.54
CA LEU A 165 -2.89 3.05 -2.14
C LEU A 165 -4.19 3.64 -1.54
N ALA A 166 -4.94 4.46 -2.29
CA ALA A 166 -6.17 5.11 -1.84
C ALA A 166 -7.20 4.14 -1.25
N GLY A 167 -7.98 4.62 -0.26
CA GLY A 167 -9.05 3.84 0.39
C GLY A 167 -8.59 2.49 0.96
N GLY A 168 -7.31 2.38 1.31
CA GLY A 168 -6.71 1.17 1.86
C GLY A 168 -6.30 0.15 0.80
N ILE A 169 -5.65 0.64 -0.28
CA ILE A 169 -5.21 -0.06 -1.51
C ILE A 169 -6.34 -0.25 -2.51
N GLY A 170 -6.48 0.62 -3.50
CA GLY A 170 -7.54 0.47 -4.51
C GLY A 170 -8.95 0.41 -3.92
N LEU A 171 -9.24 1.18 -2.86
CA LEU A 171 -10.56 1.27 -2.22
C LEU A 171 -11.08 -0.03 -1.56
N SER A 172 -10.23 -1.03 -1.35
CA SER A 172 -10.65 -2.32 -0.78
C SER A 172 -11.12 -2.28 0.69
N GLY A 173 -10.80 -1.19 1.40
CA GLY A 173 -11.05 -1.04 2.83
C GLY A 173 -9.98 -1.66 3.74
N GLY A 174 -8.90 -2.21 3.17
CA GLY A 174 -7.78 -2.77 3.94
C GLY A 174 -6.98 -1.73 4.71
N ALA A 175 -5.77 -2.09 5.15
CA ALA A 175 -4.88 -1.21 5.90
C ALA A 175 -4.75 0.21 5.29
N CYS A 176 -4.77 1.24 6.13
CA CYS A 176 -4.79 2.64 5.70
C CYS A 176 -3.65 2.94 4.71
N GLY A 177 -4.02 3.34 3.50
CA GLY A 177 -3.05 3.67 2.45
C GLY A 177 -2.12 4.82 2.83
N ALA A 178 -2.61 5.79 3.61
CA ALA A 178 -1.82 6.94 4.05
C ALA A 178 -0.64 6.51 4.93
N LEU A 179 -0.85 5.55 5.83
CA LEU A 179 0.23 4.97 6.65
C LEU A 179 1.27 4.26 5.77
N GLY A 180 0.83 3.43 4.81
CA GLY A 180 1.75 2.75 3.90
C GLY A 180 2.53 3.73 3.02
N ALA A 181 1.87 4.79 2.54
CA ALA A 181 2.49 5.83 1.71
C ALA A 181 3.58 6.60 2.47
N VAL A 182 3.32 7.06 3.70
CA VAL A 182 4.35 7.80 4.49
C VAL A 182 5.54 6.91 4.84
N LEU A 183 5.31 5.65 5.21
CA LEU A 183 6.37 4.70 5.54
C LEU A 183 7.23 4.41 4.30
N TRP A 184 6.61 4.21 3.14
CA TRP A 184 7.30 4.03 1.88
C TRP A 184 8.12 5.27 1.49
N ILE A 185 7.50 6.46 1.53
CA ILE A 185 8.16 7.73 1.16
C ILE A 185 9.40 7.99 2.00
N ILE A 186 9.28 7.84 3.32
CA ILE A 186 10.43 8.03 4.22
C ILE A 186 11.45 6.90 4.03
N GLY A 187 10.98 5.66 3.86
CA GLY A 187 11.82 4.48 3.65
C GLY A 187 12.71 4.58 2.41
N MET A 188 12.26 5.25 1.33
CA MET A 188 13.09 5.50 0.15
C MET A 188 14.39 6.26 0.48
N ASN A 189 14.33 7.21 1.42
CA ASN A 189 15.45 8.09 1.74
C ASN A 189 16.32 7.60 2.91
N ARG A 190 15.97 6.49 3.56
CA ARG A 190 16.75 5.93 4.67
C ARG A 190 17.69 4.82 4.21
N SER A 191 18.83 4.69 4.89
CA SER A 191 19.63 3.46 4.83
C SER A 191 18.77 2.29 5.34
N GLU A 192 19.08 1.06 4.92
CA GLU A 192 18.40 -0.13 5.46
C GLU A 192 18.58 -0.12 6.98
N GLU A 193 17.58 0.35 7.72
CA GLU A 193 17.45 -0.05 9.11
C GLU A 193 17.05 -1.52 9.06
N GLU A 194 17.74 -2.36 9.84
CA GLU A 194 17.26 -3.71 10.07
C GLU A 194 15.82 -3.57 10.58
N ILE A 195 14.85 -3.98 9.76
CA ILE A 195 13.45 -4.07 10.17
C ILE A 195 13.42 -5.19 11.21
N GLY A 196 13.73 -4.82 12.45
CA GLY A 196 13.81 -5.73 13.57
C GLY A 196 12.44 -6.28 13.92
N LEU A 197 12.42 -7.19 14.88
CA LEU A 197 11.16 -7.73 15.40
C LEU A 197 10.42 -6.74 16.31
N ASN A 198 11.13 -5.72 16.80
CA ASN A 198 10.57 -4.66 17.64
C ASN A 198 10.71 -3.31 16.92
N MET A 199 9.58 -2.65 16.67
CA MET A 199 9.53 -1.32 16.05
C MET A 199 9.53 -0.19 17.10
N THR A 200 9.46 -0.51 18.40
CA THR A 200 9.45 0.50 19.46
C THR A 200 10.76 1.30 19.44
N GLY A 201 10.65 2.63 19.34
CA GLY A 201 11.82 3.52 19.26
C GLY A 201 12.53 3.56 17.90
N SER A 202 11.98 2.91 16.86
CA SER A 202 12.41 3.14 15.47
C SER A 202 11.59 4.27 14.85
N TRP A 203 12.09 4.87 13.77
CA TRP A 203 11.35 5.91 13.05
C TRP A 203 10.00 5.41 12.51
N ALA A 204 9.94 4.14 12.09
CA ALA A 204 8.70 3.52 11.64
C ALA A 204 7.72 3.35 12.81
N GLY A 205 8.21 2.99 14.00
CA GLY A 205 7.42 2.93 15.22
C GLY A 205 6.82 4.28 15.60
N GLU A 206 7.60 5.36 15.57
CA GLU A 206 7.12 6.72 15.86
C GLU A 206 6.04 7.20 14.88
N ILE A 207 6.15 6.82 13.60
CA ILE A 207 5.12 7.10 12.60
C ILE A 207 3.86 6.30 12.90
N ILE A 208 3.98 5.02 13.21
CA ILE A 208 2.84 4.14 13.51
C ILE A 208 2.13 4.60 14.77
N GLU A 209 2.85 4.99 15.82
CA GLU A 209 2.28 5.53 17.05
C GLU A 209 1.47 6.80 16.77
N SER A 210 2.08 7.76 16.06
CA SER A 210 1.40 9.00 15.67
C SER A 210 0.19 8.76 14.76
N PHE A 211 0.23 7.72 13.93
CA PHE A 211 -0.91 7.28 13.13
C PHE A 211 -2.02 6.72 14.03
N LEU A 212 -1.70 5.80 14.95
CA LEU A 212 -2.67 5.14 15.81
C LEU A 212 -3.39 6.12 16.74
N GLU A 213 -2.69 7.12 17.26
CA GLU A 213 -3.30 8.23 18.01
C GLU A 213 -4.31 9.03 17.18
N SER A 214 -4.11 9.07 15.85
CA SER A 214 -5.02 9.77 14.93
C SER A 214 -6.24 8.94 14.52
N THR A 215 -6.18 7.60 14.68
CA THR A 215 -7.16 6.64 14.16
C THR A 215 -7.88 5.81 15.22
N ASP A 216 -7.84 6.26 16.49
CA ASP A 216 -8.40 5.50 17.62
C ASP A 216 -7.86 4.05 17.67
N TYR A 217 -6.57 3.91 17.36
CA TYR A 217 -5.83 2.64 17.32
C TYR A 217 -6.29 1.64 16.26
N GLU A 218 -6.94 2.10 15.19
CA GLU A 218 -7.30 1.25 14.06
C GLU A 218 -6.35 1.36 12.86
N PHE A 219 -6.12 0.23 12.19
CA PHE A 219 -5.31 0.14 10.97
C PHE A 219 -6.15 0.08 9.69
N GLU A 220 -7.31 -0.56 9.72
CA GLU A 220 -8.11 -0.82 8.52
C GLU A 220 -8.93 0.41 8.12
N CYS A 221 -8.85 0.79 6.84
CA CYS A 221 -9.43 2.00 6.31
C CYS A 221 -10.95 2.02 6.46
N ASP A 222 -11.61 0.89 6.27
CA ASP A 222 -13.06 0.79 6.41
C ASP A 222 -13.54 0.94 7.86
N LYS A 223 -12.74 0.50 8.84
CA LYS A 223 -12.99 0.74 10.26
C LYS A 223 -12.74 2.19 10.65
N ILE A 224 -11.63 2.76 10.19
CA ILE A 224 -11.27 4.17 10.44
C ILE A 224 -12.32 5.12 9.88
N VAL A 225 -12.80 4.85 8.66
CA VAL A 225 -13.81 5.67 7.98
C VAL A 225 -15.23 5.29 8.42
N GLY A 226 -15.42 4.10 9.00
CA GLY A 226 -16.71 3.54 9.39
C GLY A 226 -17.53 2.92 8.24
N ARG A 227 -16.96 2.87 7.03
CA ARG A 227 -17.56 2.26 5.83
C ARG A 227 -16.51 1.99 4.75
N LYS A 228 -16.86 1.14 3.78
CA LYS A 228 -16.13 1.04 2.51
C LYS A 228 -16.56 2.13 1.54
N PHE A 229 -15.68 2.46 0.62
CA PHE A 229 -16.01 3.35 -0.51
C PHE A 229 -16.61 2.52 -1.64
N GLU A 230 -17.68 3.02 -2.25
CA GLU A 230 -18.35 2.35 -3.36
C GLU A 230 -17.54 2.48 -4.65
N ASP A 231 -17.00 3.67 -4.90
CA ASP A 231 -16.20 4.00 -6.07
C ASP A 231 -15.28 5.20 -5.82
N LEU A 232 -14.56 5.63 -6.86
CA LEU A 232 -13.65 6.77 -6.79
C LEU A 232 -14.39 8.09 -6.53
N SER A 233 -15.62 8.26 -7.02
CA SER A 233 -16.41 9.49 -6.82
C SER A 233 -16.84 9.62 -5.37
N ASP A 234 -17.26 8.53 -4.75
CA ASP A 234 -17.58 8.45 -3.34
C ASP A 234 -16.35 8.75 -2.46
N HIS A 235 -15.21 8.15 -2.77
CA HIS A 235 -13.95 8.47 -2.09
C HIS A 235 -13.56 9.95 -2.25
N ALA A 236 -13.61 10.49 -3.47
CA ALA A 236 -13.30 11.90 -3.73
C ALA A 236 -14.26 12.84 -2.96
N HIS A 237 -15.55 12.54 -2.94
CA HIS A 237 -16.55 13.30 -2.19
C HIS A 237 -16.25 13.27 -0.67
N TYR A 238 -15.85 12.13 -0.12
CA TYR A 238 -15.43 12.04 1.28
C TYR A 238 -14.23 12.94 1.58
N LEU A 239 -13.24 12.97 0.69
CA LEU A 239 -12.06 13.85 0.83
C LEU A 239 -12.42 15.34 0.72
N CYS A 240 -13.28 15.72 -0.23
CA CYS A 240 -13.78 17.09 -0.39
C CYS A 240 -14.44 17.63 0.88
N ASN A 241 -15.12 16.76 1.64
CA ASN A 241 -15.78 17.11 2.90
C ASN A 241 -14.84 17.07 4.11
N GLY A 242 -13.53 17.05 3.89
CA GLY A 242 -12.51 17.10 4.93
C GLY A 242 -12.10 15.74 5.49
N GLY A 243 -12.63 14.63 4.95
CA GLY A 243 -12.50 13.26 5.45
C GLY A 243 -11.16 12.90 6.11
N CYS A 244 -10.20 12.37 5.35
CA CYS A 244 -8.91 11.89 5.87
C CYS A 244 -7.96 12.99 6.39
N SER A 245 -8.41 14.24 6.55
CA SER A 245 -7.54 15.38 6.87
C SER A 245 -6.73 15.16 8.14
N LYS A 246 -7.35 14.75 9.26
CA LYS A 246 -6.64 14.50 10.54
C LYS A 246 -5.43 13.58 10.38
N ILE A 247 -5.59 12.49 9.62
CA ILE A 247 -4.54 11.49 9.37
C ILE A 247 -3.45 12.09 8.47
N ILE A 248 -3.85 12.75 7.38
CA ILE A 248 -2.90 13.38 6.44
C ILE A 248 -2.08 14.46 7.15
N GLU A 249 -2.70 15.29 7.99
CA GLU A 249 -2.03 16.31 8.80
C GLU A 249 -1.00 15.68 9.76
N ALA A 250 -1.38 14.62 10.49
CA ALA A 250 -0.50 13.95 11.44
C ALA A 250 0.71 13.27 10.76
N LEU A 251 0.53 12.75 9.55
CA LEU A 251 1.57 12.02 8.81
C LEU A 251 2.45 12.92 7.96
N ALA A 252 1.93 14.02 7.42
CA ALA A 252 2.69 14.88 6.50
C ALA A 252 3.83 15.65 7.16
N THR A 253 3.85 15.74 8.51
CA THR A 253 4.89 16.42 9.28
C THR A 253 6.05 15.49 9.68
N LYS A 254 6.05 14.24 9.22
CA LYS A 254 7.06 13.23 9.57
C LYS A 254 8.28 13.26 8.65
#